data_AF-A0A260PXS9-F1
#
_entry.id   AF-A0A260PXS9-F1
#
_cell.length_a   1.000
_cell.length_b   1.000
_cell.length_c   1.000
_cell.angle_alpha   90.00
_cell.angle_beta   90.00
_cell.angle_gamma   90.00
#
_symmetry.space_group_name_H-M   'P 1'
#
loop_
_entity.id
_entity.type
_entity.pdbx_description
1 polymer ?
#
loop_
_entity_poly.entity_id
_entity_poly.type
_entity_poly.pdbx_seq_one_letter_code
_entity_poly.pdbx_strand_id
1 'polypeptide(L)'
;MSTSSPSSSAARRSRTIDVRVSSPAPIGYDYTCASGERRFASPSAAARFAVSHAAGLDWPDITVTITHTPVSDGADDVCVSGTAGEIACALAAIPAYSAGVRTARIPAPGYLRAAVDGVALPIQWQGGVGPDGRVSAEAGVDVRVLSTRPDPLPNSTVLLGQWAPDLAHRLAHDLARSITERSGQRTPATVTHLPDQGRYEITHSDPVSDTDAAAVVRYIRITRLRANLAALDPVADADCAVGLAAELHVLESYSRRVPSTDDRTVR
;
A
#
# COMPACT_ATOMS: atom_id res chain seq x y z
N MET A 1 35.13 27.60 41.11
CA MET A 1 33.76 27.09 41.24
C MET A 1 32.77 28.23 41.11
N SER A 2 32.09 28.31 39.96
CA SER A 2 30.67 28.69 39.81
C SER A 2 30.36 28.69 38.32
N THR A 3 29.23 28.06 38.01
CA THR A 3 28.90 27.35 36.78
C THR A 3 28.30 28.27 35.73
N SER A 4 28.87 28.29 34.53
CA SER A 4 28.19 28.80 33.35
C SER A 4 27.36 27.68 32.75
N SER A 5 26.03 27.83 32.78
CA SER A 5 25.08 26.93 32.13
C SER A 5 25.25 26.98 30.61
N PRO A 6 25.43 25.85 29.90
CA PRO A 6 25.21 25.84 28.47
C PRO A 6 23.69 25.78 28.24
N SER A 7 23.11 26.94 27.93
CA SER A 7 21.77 27.03 27.35
C SER A 7 21.86 26.49 25.91
N SER A 8 21.83 25.17 25.75
CA SER A 8 21.68 24.49 24.47
C SER A 8 20.25 23.98 24.35
N SER A 9 19.31 24.91 24.20
CA SER A 9 18.02 24.60 23.58
C SER A 9 18.23 24.62 22.07
N ALA A 10 18.90 23.59 21.55
CA ALA A 10 18.80 23.26 20.14
C ALA A 10 17.36 22.79 19.91
N ALA A 11 16.48 23.73 19.56
CA ALA A 11 15.14 23.43 19.08
C ALA A 11 15.26 22.34 18.02
N ARG A 12 14.80 21.13 18.38
CA ARG A 12 14.73 19.97 17.49
C ARG A 12 13.76 20.34 16.38
N ARG A 13 14.23 21.03 15.35
CA ARG A 13 13.43 21.44 14.19
C ARG A 13 12.76 20.18 13.67
N SER A 14 11.45 20.10 13.87
CA SER A 14 10.66 18.94 13.50
C SER A 14 10.71 18.86 11.98
N ARG A 15 11.47 17.90 11.44
CA ARG A 15 11.49 17.66 9.99
C ARG A 15 10.10 17.24 9.57
N THR A 16 9.59 17.87 8.53
CA THR A 16 8.28 17.57 7.96
C THR A 16 8.42 17.07 6.53
N ILE A 17 7.46 16.25 6.11
CA ILE A 17 7.42 15.62 4.79
C ILE A 17 6.14 16.06 4.13
N ASP A 18 6.25 16.82 3.06
CA ASP A 18 5.12 17.30 2.29
C ASP A 18 4.89 16.34 1.12
N VAL A 19 3.68 15.79 1.00
CA VAL A 19 3.29 14.88 -0.07
C VAL A 19 2.24 15.55 -0.92
N ARG A 20 2.50 15.64 -2.22
CA ARG A 20 1.55 16.07 -3.24
C ARG A 20 1.22 14.90 -4.14
N VAL A 21 -0.07 14.64 -4.34
CA VAL A 21 -0.57 13.67 -5.30
C VAL A 21 -1.40 14.43 -6.33
N SER A 22 -1.18 14.20 -7.62
CA SER A 22 -1.91 14.85 -8.71
C SER A 22 -2.16 13.88 -9.86
N SER A 23 -3.32 13.97 -10.50
CA SER A 23 -3.54 13.38 -11.84
C SER A 23 -3.63 14.49 -12.90
N PRO A 24 -3.28 14.21 -14.16
CA PRO A 24 -3.54 15.13 -15.26
C PRO A 24 -5.04 15.33 -15.43
N ALA A 25 -5.44 16.56 -15.80
CA ALA A 25 -6.82 16.83 -16.17
C ALA A 25 -7.16 16.10 -17.49
N PRO A 26 -8.36 15.53 -17.63
CA PRO A 26 -8.83 15.00 -18.91
C PRO A 26 -8.79 16.10 -19.98
N ILE A 27 -8.20 15.81 -21.13
CA ILE A 27 -8.22 16.74 -22.27
C ILE A 27 -9.68 16.93 -22.70
N GLY A 28 -10.21 18.15 -22.56
CA GLY A 28 -11.50 18.54 -23.16
C GLY A 28 -12.59 19.01 -22.18
N TYR A 29 -12.37 19.02 -20.86
CA TYR A 29 -13.32 19.62 -19.92
C TYR A 29 -12.61 20.42 -18.83
N ASP A 30 -13.20 21.57 -18.47
CA ASP A 30 -12.78 22.43 -17.37
C ASP A 30 -13.18 21.77 -16.04
N TYR A 31 -12.40 20.77 -15.59
CA TYR A 31 -12.56 20.16 -14.28
C TYR A 31 -11.21 19.99 -13.59
N THR A 32 -11.17 20.50 -12.37
CA THR A 32 -10.11 20.51 -11.37
C THR A 32 -9.21 19.26 -11.38
N CYS A 33 -7.89 19.45 -11.51
CA CYS A 33 -6.92 18.43 -11.12
C CYS A 33 -7.24 17.96 -9.70
N ALA A 34 -7.48 16.65 -9.52
CA ALA A 34 -7.54 16.08 -8.18
C ALA A 34 -6.14 16.17 -7.59
N SER A 35 -5.94 17.17 -6.71
CA SER A 35 -4.67 17.34 -6.02
C SER A 35 -4.88 17.24 -4.51
N GLY A 36 -4.12 16.33 -3.90
CA GLY A 36 -4.08 16.15 -2.45
C GLY A 36 -2.70 16.54 -1.96
N GLU A 37 -2.61 17.59 -1.16
CA GLU A 37 -1.37 17.97 -0.47
C GLU A 37 -1.52 17.74 1.03
N ARG A 38 -0.55 17.05 1.64
CA ARG A 38 -0.56 16.81 3.08
C ARG A 38 0.84 16.71 3.66
N ARG A 39 0.98 17.25 4.87
CA ARG A 39 2.21 17.23 5.65
C ARG A 39 2.23 16.09 6.67
N PHE A 40 3.37 15.43 6.80
CA PHE A 40 3.59 14.30 7.69
C PHE A 40 4.86 14.46 8.53
N ALA A 41 4.84 13.84 9.71
CA ALA A 41 5.99 13.78 10.61
C ALA A 41 6.86 12.52 10.39
N SER A 42 6.42 11.56 9.57
CA SER A 42 7.18 10.33 9.31
C SER A 42 7.07 9.87 7.85
N PRO A 43 8.16 9.28 7.29
CA PRO A 43 8.15 8.72 5.95
C PRO A 43 7.06 7.65 5.77
N SER A 44 6.88 6.77 6.76
CA SER A 44 5.86 5.71 6.67
C SER A 44 4.44 6.27 6.57
N ALA A 45 4.12 7.37 7.28
CA ALA A 45 2.81 8.00 7.15
C ALA A 45 2.62 8.68 5.78
N ALA A 46 3.67 9.33 5.28
CA ALA A 46 3.70 9.93 3.95
C ALA A 46 3.46 8.89 2.84
N ALA A 47 4.20 7.77 2.86
CA ALA A 47 4.04 6.69 1.88
C ALA A 47 2.66 6.01 1.97
N ARG A 48 2.16 5.78 3.19
CA ARG A 48 0.81 5.22 3.39
C ARG A 48 -0.23 6.11 2.73
N PHE A 49 -0.16 7.43 2.96
CA PHE A 49 -1.06 8.39 2.35
C PHE A 49 -0.92 8.42 0.84
N ALA A 50 0.29 8.54 0.32
CA ALA A 50 0.57 8.60 -1.11
C ALA A 50 -0.05 7.41 -1.87
N VAL A 51 0.25 6.18 -1.42
CA VAL A 51 -0.26 4.96 -2.06
C VAL A 51 -1.77 4.83 -1.89
N SER A 52 -2.33 5.12 -0.71
CA SER A 52 -3.77 5.00 -0.49
C SER A 52 -4.57 6.03 -1.30
N HIS A 53 -4.05 7.24 -1.40
CA HIS A 53 -4.71 8.30 -2.17
C HIS A 53 -4.59 8.04 -3.67
N ALA A 54 -3.42 7.63 -4.16
CA ALA A 54 -3.24 7.24 -5.56
C ALA A 54 -4.18 6.07 -5.94
N ALA A 55 -4.27 5.04 -5.10
CA ALA A 55 -5.16 3.90 -5.34
C ALA A 55 -6.65 4.29 -5.27
N GLY A 56 -7.01 5.33 -4.51
CA GLY A 56 -8.37 5.85 -4.44
C GLY A 56 -8.79 6.69 -5.65
N LEU A 57 -7.81 7.26 -6.37
CA LEU A 57 -8.09 7.97 -7.62
C LEU A 57 -8.40 6.98 -8.76
N ASP A 58 -7.67 5.86 -8.82
CA ASP A 58 -7.80 4.84 -9.88
C ASP A 58 -7.49 5.36 -11.30
N TRP A 59 -6.43 6.17 -11.42
CA TRP A 59 -5.95 6.71 -12.70
C TRP A 59 -4.60 6.07 -13.07
N PRO A 60 -4.33 5.86 -14.38
CA PRO A 60 -3.09 5.24 -14.83
C PRO A 60 -1.86 6.16 -14.77
N ASP A 61 -2.05 7.48 -14.71
CA ASP A 61 -0.97 8.47 -14.72
C ASP A 61 -1.08 9.40 -13.51
N ILE A 62 -0.75 8.88 -12.33
CA ILE A 62 -0.75 9.65 -11.08
C ILE A 62 0.68 10.06 -10.79
N THR A 63 0.90 11.33 -10.50
CA THR A 63 2.19 11.84 -10.02
C THR A 63 2.15 12.02 -8.51
N VAL A 64 3.15 11.46 -7.82
CA VAL A 64 3.40 11.67 -6.40
C VAL A 64 4.74 12.37 -6.23
N THR A 65 4.71 13.51 -5.56
CA THR A 65 5.91 14.25 -5.15
C THR A 65 6.00 14.29 -3.64
N ILE A 66 7.15 13.90 -3.08
CA ILE A 66 7.45 13.93 -1.66
C ILE A 66 8.67 14.82 -1.44
N THR A 67 8.47 15.92 -0.71
CA THR A 67 9.53 16.89 -0.40
C THR A 67 9.81 16.97 1.09
N HIS A 68 11.09 17.08 1.47
CA HIS A 68 11.49 17.20 2.87
C HIS A 68 11.74 18.64 3.28
N THR A 69 11.16 19.08 4.39
CA THR A 69 11.30 20.43 4.93
C THR A 69 11.89 20.41 6.36
N PRO A 70 12.97 21.18 6.65
CA PRO A 70 13.79 21.95 5.71
C PRO A 70 14.56 21.04 4.73
N VAL A 71 14.79 21.54 3.51
CA VAL A 71 15.59 20.86 2.50
C VAL A 71 16.97 20.61 3.08
N SER A 72 17.33 19.33 3.15
CA SER A 72 18.60 18.85 3.70
C SER A 72 19.37 18.21 2.57
N ASP A 73 20.67 18.45 2.51
CA ASP A 73 21.62 17.99 1.47
C ASP A 73 21.77 16.45 1.34
N GLY A 74 20.86 15.68 1.93
CA GLY A 74 20.83 14.21 1.87
C GLY A 74 19.44 13.60 2.04
N ALA A 75 18.38 14.41 1.97
CA ALA A 75 17.02 13.89 1.88
C ALA A 75 16.55 14.05 0.44
N ASP A 76 16.64 12.97 -0.34
CA ASP A 76 16.21 12.99 -1.74
C ASP A 76 14.70 13.25 -1.81
N ASP A 77 14.33 14.37 -2.43
CA ASP A 77 12.96 14.58 -2.87
C ASP A 77 12.61 13.48 -3.88
N VAL A 78 11.42 12.90 -3.70
CA VAL A 78 10.97 11.77 -4.49
C VAL A 78 9.85 12.22 -5.40
N CYS A 79 10.03 12.07 -6.71
CA CYS A 79 8.95 12.24 -7.67
C CYS A 79 8.76 10.94 -8.45
N VAL A 80 7.55 10.38 -8.39
CA VAL A 80 7.18 9.13 -9.07
C VAL A 80 5.91 9.39 -9.87
N SER A 81 5.79 8.76 -11.04
CA SER A 81 4.55 8.81 -11.81
C SER A 81 4.20 7.44 -12.35
N GLY A 82 2.91 7.15 -12.47
CA GLY A 82 2.39 5.89 -13.02
C GLY A 82 1.14 5.45 -12.28
N THR A 83 0.90 4.14 -12.30
CA THR A 83 -0.21 3.54 -11.55
C THR A 83 0.05 3.57 -10.04
N ALA A 84 -0.99 3.32 -9.25
CA ALA A 84 -0.84 3.14 -7.80
C ALA A 84 0.13 2.00 -7.43
N GLY A 85 0.19 0.93 -8.24
CA GLY A 85 1.13 -0.18 -8.04
C GLY A 85 2.57 0.20 -8.38
N GLU A 86 2.80 0.97 -9.43
CA GLU A 86 4.12 1.54 -9.75
C GLU A 86 4.63 2.46 -8.65
N ILE A 87 3.77 3.35 -8.15
CA ILE A 87 4.08 4.24 -7.02
C ILE A 87 4.41 3.42 -5.77
N ALA A 88 3.62 2.39 -5.46
CA ALA A 88 3.88 1.51 -4.32
C ALA A 88 5.25 0.82 -4.44
N CYS A 89 5.58 0.25 -5.59
CA CYS A 89 6.86 -0.40 -5.84
C CYS A 89 8.04 0.56 -5.74
N ALA A 90 7.93 1.75 -6.33
CA ALA A 90 8.99 2.78 -6.28
C ALA A 90 9.24 3.28 -4.85
N LEU A 91 8.17 3.56 -4.09
CA LEU A 91 8.28 3.98 -2.70
C LEU A 91 8.78 2.85 -1.81
N ALA A 92 8.32 1.61 -2.02
CA ALA A 92 8.75 0.47 -1.22
C ALA A 92 10.23 0.14 -1.41
N ALA A 93 10.77 0.41 -2.61
CA ALA A 93 12.20 0.30 -2.85
C ALA A 93 12.98 1.21 -1.90
N ILE A 94 12.45 2.36 -1.46
CA ILE A 94 13.14 3.25 -0.52
C ILE A 94 12.90 2.76 0.92
N PRO A 95 13.95 2.37 1.68
CA PRO A 95 13.78 1.73 2.98
C PRO A 95 12.88 2.49 3.96
N ALA A 96 13.01 3.83 3.99
CA ALA A 96 12.24 4.71 4.87
C ALA A 96 10.71 4.64 4.61
N TYR A 97 10.30 4.40 3.37
CA TYR A 97 8.90 4.41 2.95
C TYR A 97 8.25 3.02 2.96
N SER A 98 9.05 1.95 2.91
CA SER A 98 8.61 0.56 2.77
C SER A 98 7.51 0.10 3.74
N ALA A 99 7.64 0.43 5.03
CA ALA A 99 6.63 0.10 6.05
C ALA A 99 5.31 0.85 5.83
N GLY A 100 5.39 2.07 5.29
CA GLY A 100 4.22 2.88 4.94
C GLY A 100 3.43 2.26 3.78
N VAL A 101 4.13 1.82 2.73
CA VAL A 101 3.53 1.16 1.57
C VAL A 101 2.77 -0.09 1.99
N ARG A 102 3.38 -0.99 2.76
CA ARG A 102 2.75 -2.25 3.19
C ARG A 102 1.50 -2.07 4.06
N THR A 103 1.33 -0.88 4.65
CA THR A 103 0.17 -0.53 5.48
C THR A 103 -0.79 0.43 4.78
N ALA A 104 -0.58 0.70 3.49
CA ALA A 104 -1.50 1.49 2.67
C ALA A 104 -2.82 0.75 2.45
N ARG A 105 -3.88 1.53 2.28
CA ARG A 105 -5.22 1.03 1.99
C ARG A 105 -5.46 1.17 0.51
N ILE A 106 -5.70 0.05 -0.15
CA ILE A 106 -6.05 0.00 -1.56
C ILE A 106 -7.43 -0.63 -1.73
N PRO A 107 -8.18 -0.22 -2.75
CA PRO A 107 -9.49 -0.78 -3.00
C PRO A 107 -9.44 -2.29 -3.21
N ALA A 108 -10.50 -2.96 -2.76
CA ALA A 108 -10.74 -4.35 -3.07
C ALA A 108 -11.02 -4.52 -4.57
N PRO A 109 -10.78 -5.70 -5.14
CA PRO A 109 -10.98 -5.95 -6.56
C PRO A 109 -12.44 -5.78 -6.95
N GLY A 110 -12.71 -5.22 -8.13
CA GLY A 110 -14.08 -4.93 -8.58
C GLY A 110 -14.99 -6.16 -8.61
N TYR A 111 -14.45 -7.33 -8.95
CA TYR A 111 -15.20 -8.59 -8.97
C TYR A 111 -15.65 -9.06 -7.58
N LEU A 112 -15.00 -8.60 -6.50
CA LEU A 112 -15.33 -9.01 -5.14
C LEU A 112 -16.70 -8.45 -4.74
N ARG A 113 -17.04 -7.22 -5.15
CA ARG A 113 -18.38 -6.67 -4.97
C ARG A 113 -19.43 -7.57 -5.63
N ALA A 114 -19.22 -7.95 -6.88
CA ALA A 114 -20.12 -8.85 -7.60
C ALA A 114 -20.19 -10.27 -6.99
N ALA A 115 -19.11 -10.76 -6.40
CA ALA A 115 -19.08 -12.04 -5.69
C ALA A 115 -19.89 -11.99 -4.40
N VAL A 116 -19.81 -10.87 -3.67
CA VAL A 116 -20.59 -10.61 -2.45
C VAL A 116 -22.06 -10.43 -2.77
N ASP A 117 -22.40 -9.62 -3.77
CA ASP A 117 -23.78 -9.38 -4.21
C ASP A 117 -24.44 -10.67 -4.75
N GLY A 118 -23.65 -11.54 -5.37
CA GLY A 118 -24.13 -12.82 -5.90
C GLY A 118 -24.38 -13.89 -4.83
N VAL A 119 -23.83 -13.73 -3.63
CA VAL A 119 -24.15 -14.58 -2.49
C VAL A 119 -25.27 -13.89 -1.72
N ALA A 120 -26.46 -14.48 -1.71
CA ALA A 120 -27.58 -13.94 -0.93
C ALA A 120 -27.17 -13.86 0.55
N LEU A 121 -26.85 -12.66 1.03
CA LEU A 121 -26.39 -12.47 2.40
C LEU A 121 -27.58 -12.63 3.35
N PRO A 122 -27.59 -13.64 4.23
CA PRO A 122 -28.61 -13.74 5.26
C PRO A 122 -28.49 -12.56 6.23
N ILE A 123 -29.57 -12.29 6.97
CA ILE A 123 -29.59 -11.25 8.01
C ILE A 123 -28.40 -11.47 8.95
N GLN A 124 -27.59 -10.43 9.13
CA GLN A 124 -26.44 -10.48 10.03
C GLN A 124 -26.87 -10.81 11.45
N TRP A 125 -25.99 -11.50 12.18
CA TRP A 125 -26.24 -11.86 13.57
C TRP A 125 -26.40 -10.61 14.43
N GLN A 126 -27.50 -10.54 15.19
CA GLN A 126 -27.78 -9.44 16.12
C GLN A 126 -27.68 -9.85 17.60
N GLY A 127 -27.17 -11.06 17.88
CA GLY A 127 -27.26 -11.68 19.20
C GLY A 127 -28.65 -12.29 19.44
N GLY A 128 -28.70 -13.46 20.06
CA GLY A 128 -29.96 -14.05 20.49
C GLY A 128 -30.41 -13.45 21.82
N VAL A 129 -31.66 -13.00 21.93
CA VAL A 129 -32.27 -12.75 23.25
C VAL A 129 -32.84 -14.08 23.74
N GLY A 130 -32.31 -14.60 24.84
CA GLY A 130 -32.79 -15.80 25.50
C GLY A 130 -34.23 -15.63 26.00
N PRO A 131 -34.94 -16.74 26.28
CA PRO A 131 -36.32 -16.72 26.77
C PRO A 131 -36.50 -15.99 28.12
N ASP A 132 -35.39 -15.71 28.82
CA ASP A 132 -35.29 -14.95 30.07
C ASP A 132 -35.01 -13.45 29.86
N GLY A 133 -35.02 -12.97 28.60
CA GLY A 133 -34.70 -11.58 28.25
C GLY A 133 -33.21 -11.25 28.38
N ARG A 134 -32.35 -12.24 28.66
CA ARG A 134 -30.90 -12.05 28.69
C ARG A 134 -30.32 -12.31 27.30
N VAL A 135 -29.37 -11.49 26.86
CA VAL A 135 -28.67 -11.74 25.60
C VAL A 135 -27.86 -13.04 25.76
N SER A 136 -28.25 -14.08 25.02
CA SER A 136 -27.53 -15.34 24.94
C SER A 136 -26.19 -15.09 24.26
N ALA A 137 -25.10 -15.49 24.91
CA ALA A 137 -23.73 -15.25 24.47
C ALA A 137 -23.28 -16.19 23.33
N GLU A 138 -24.18 -16.57 22.41
CA GLU A 138 -23.76 -17.18 21.16
C GLU A 138 -23.02 -16.09 20.36
N ALA A 139 -21.70 -16.16 20.41
CA ALA A 139 -20.83 -15.21 19.74
C ALA A 139 -21.01 -15.36 18.22
N GLY A 140 -21.33 -14.24 17.56
CA GLY A 140 -21.28 -14.19 16.10
C GLY A 140 -19.85 -14.45 15.61
N VAL A 141 -19.74 -15.12 14.46
CA VAL A 141 -18.47 -15.39 13.80
C VAL A 141 -18.26 -14.35 12.70
N ASP A 142 -17.12 -13.67 12.73
CA ASP A 142 -16.70 -12.73 11.70
C ASP A 142 -16.35 -13.48 10.41
N VAL A 143 -16.60 -12.86 9.26
CA VAL A 143 -16.21 -13.36 7.93
C VAL A 143 -15.60 -12.18 7.20
N ARG A 144 -14.39 -12.39 6.71
CA ARG A 144 -13.66 -11.40 5.94
C ARG A 144 -13.03 -12.02 4.71
N VAL A 145 -12.82 -11.20 3.70
CA VAL A 145 -12.05 -11.56 2.51
C VAL A 145 -10.73 -10.81 2.53
N LEU A 146 -9.63 -11.54 2.39
CA LEU A 146 -8.28 -11.03 2.21
C LEU A 146 -7.86 -11.27 0.75
N SER A 147 -7.76 -10.19 -0.02
CA SER A 147 -7.20 -10.23 -1.37
C SER A 147 -5.70 -9.94 -1.30
N THR A 148 -4.89 -10.92 -1.67
CA THR A 148 -3.43 -10.84 -1.60
C THR A 148 -2.83 -10.39 -2.93
N ARG A 149 -1.76 -9.59 -2.85
CA ARG A 149 -0.98 -9.14 -4.01
C ARG A 149 0.50 -9.50 -3.80
N PRO A 150 1.30 -9.57 -4.88
CA PRO A 150 2.75 -9.74 -4.76
C PRO A 150 3.39 -8.59 -3.94
N ASP A 151 4.34 -8.90 -3.04
CA ASP A 151 5.12 -7.86 -2.34
C ASP A 151 5.83 -6.98 -3.38
N PRO A 152 5.81 -5.64 -3.24
CA PRO A 152 5.43 -4.87 -2.05
C PRO A 152 4.01 -4.30 -2.11
N LEU A 153 3.19 -4.72 -3.06
CA LEU A 153 1.83 -4.22 -3.22
C LEU A 153 1.04 -4.53 -1.95
N PRO A 154 0.26 -3.57 -1.42
CA PRO A 154 -0.50 -3.83 -0.20
C PRO A 154 -1.59 -4.87 -0.47
N ASN A 155 -2.11 -5.50 0.57
CA ASN A 155 -3.29 -6.35 0.44
C ASN A 155 -4.56 -5.51 0.68
N SER A 156 -5.71 -5.98 0.22
CA SER A 156 -7.00 -5.41 0.59
C SER A 156 -7.79 -6.36 1.47
N THR A 157 -8.51 -5.81 2.44
CA THR A 157 -9.38 -6.59 3.33
C THR A 157 -10.80 -6.04 3.28
N VAL A 158 -11.77 -6.92 3.08
CA VAL A 158 -13.20 -6.60 3.11
C VAL A 158 -13.84 -7.34 4.28
N LEU A 159 -14.39 -6.57 5.22
CA LEU A 159 -15.17 -7.11 6.33
C LEU A 159 -16.63 -7.23 5.88
N LEU A 160 -17.21 -8.41 6.05
CA LEU A 160 -18.58 -8.67 5.63
C LEU A 160 -19.58 -8.55 6.80
N GLY A 161 -19.11 -8.56 8.06
CA GLY A 161 -19.94 -8.54 9.26
C GLY A 161 -19.79 -9.78 10.15
N GLN A 162 -20.85 -10.12 10.89
CA GLN A 162 -20.96 -11.26 11.80
C GLN A 162 -22.19 -12.11 11.48
N TRP A 163 -22.06 -13.43 11.60
CA TRP A 163 -23.16 -14.39 11.39
C TRP A 163 -23.14 -15.48 12.45
N ALA A 164 -24.28 -16.17 12.59
CA ALA A 164 -24.32 -17.42 13.36
C ALA A 164 -23.27 -18.41 12.81
N PRO A 165 -22.62 -19.23 13.65
CA PRO A 165 -21.53 -20.12 13.22
C PRO A 165 -21.84 -20.97 11.98
N ASP A 166 -23.02 -21.61 11.93
CA ASP A 166 -23.43 -22.43 10.78
C ASP A 166 -23.61 -21.62 9.49
N LEU A 167 -24.11 -20.39 9.62
CA LEU A 167 -24.27 -19.47 8.50
C LEU A 167 -22.92 -18.91 8.04
N ALA A 168 -22.03 -18.58 8.98
CA ALA A 168 -20.68 -18.09 8.67
C ALA A 168 -19.87 -19.13 7.89
N HIS A 169 -19.97 -20.41 8.29
CA HIS A 169 -19.34 -21.51 7.57
C HIS A 169 -19.84 -21.62 6.12
N ARG A 170 -21.17 -21.70 5.92
CA ARG A 170 -21.76 -21.79 4.58
C ARG A 170 -21.41 -20.57 3.73
N LEU A 171 -21.58 -19.37 4.29
CA LEU A 171 -21.27 -18.11 3.64
C LEU A 171 -19.81 -18.06 3.18
N ALA A 172 -18.88 -18.46 4.05
CA ALA A 172 -17.46 -18.41 3.73
C ALA A 172 -17.10 -19.32 2.55
N HIS A 173 -17.66 -20.54 2.52
CA HIS A 173 -17.44 -21.49 1.43
C HIS A 173 -18.13 -21.08 0.13
N ASP A 174 -19.37 -20.57 0.20
CA ASP A 174 -20.09 -20.09 -0.96
C ASP A 174 -19.42 -18.86 -1.59
N LEU A 175 -18.94 -17.95 -0.75
CA LEU A 175 -18.20 -16.79 -1.21
C LEU A 175 -16.82 -17.16 -1.77
N ALA A 176 -16.10 -18.10 -1.17
CA ALA A 176 -14.84 -18.59 -1.73
C ALA A 176 -15.02 -19.20 -3.13
N ARG A 177 -16.10 -19.96 -3.35
CA ARG A 177 -16.47 -20.49 -4.68
C ARG A 177 -16.79 -19.37 -5.66
N SER A 178 -17.67 -18.46 -5.23
CA SER A 178 -18.10 -17.26 -5.97
C SER A 178 -16.93 -16.37 -6.42
N ILE A 179 -15.94 -16.19 -5.54
CA ILE A 179 -14.68 -15.48 -5.81
C ILE A 179 -13.83 -16.25 -6.82
N THR A 180 -13.66 -17.56 -6.62
CA THR A 180 -12.84 -18.39 -7.51
C THR A 180 -13.35 -18.32 -8.95
N GLU A 181 -14.65 -18.51 -9.14
CA GLU A 181 -15.32 -18.45 -10.45
C GLU A 181 -15.15 -17.09 -11.14
N ARG A 182 -15.28 -15.98 -10.39
CA ARG A 182 -15.24 -14.62 -10.94
C ARG A 182 -13.82 -14.05 -11.09
N SER A 183 -12.87 -14.52 -10.30
CA SER A 183 -11.48 -14.03 -10.35
C SER A 183 -10.76 -14.41 -11.64
N GLY A 184 -11.25 -15.43 -12.35
CA GLY A 184 -10.56 -16.01 -13.52
C GLY A 184 -9.22 -16.68 -13.18
N GLN A 185 -8.88 -16.80 -11.89
CA GLN A 185 -7.63 -17.39 -11.43
C GLN A 185 -7.72 -18.92 -11.40
N ARG A 186 -6.58 -19.56 -11.65
CA ARG A 186 -6.45 -21.03 -11.53
C ARG A 186 -6.39 -21.50 -10.07
N THR A 187 -5.90 -20.63 -9.18
CA THR A 187 -5.79 -20.94 -7.76
C THR A 187 -7.10 -20.60 -7.06
N PRO A 188 -7.75 -21.58 -6.39
CA PRO A 188 -9.00 -21.32 -5.70
C PRO A 188 -8.80 -20.44 -4.46
N ALA A 189 -9.84 -19.68 -4.12
CA ALA A 189 -9.89 -19.00 -2.84
C ALA A 189 -9.91 -20.03 -1.70
N THR A 190 -9.16 -19.79 -0.64
CA THR A 190 -9.01 -20.68 0.51
C THR A 190 -9.78 -20.12 1.71
N VAL A 191 -10.58 -20.96 2.35
CA VAL A 191 -11.27 -20.61 3.60
C VAL A 191 -10.45 -21.12 4.78
N THR A 192 -10.08 -20.23 5.69
CA THR A 192 -9.40 -20.57 6.94
C THR A 192 -10.29 -20.20 8.12
N HIS A 193 -10.57 -21.17 8.99
CA HIS A 193 -11.25 -20.91 10.26
C HIS A 193 -10.21 -20.57 11.33
N LEU A 194 -10.37 -19.42 11.98
CA LEU A 194 -9.51 -18.89 13.04
C LEU A 194 -10.33 -18.88 14.34
N PRO A 195 -10.39 -20.01 15.07
CA PRO A 195 -11.30 -20.17 16.21
C PRO A 195 -10.98 -19.21 17.35
N ASP A 196 -9.70 -18.95 17.63
CA ASP A 196 -9.24 -18.01 18.66
C ASP A 196 -9.67 -16.56 18.40
N GLN A 197 -10.09 -16.28 17.16
CA GLN A 197 -10.50 -14.95 16.71
C GLN A 197 -11.99 -14.91 16.35
N GLY A 198 -12.72 -16.03 16.53
CA GLY A 198 -14.12 -16.16 16.13
C GLY A 198 -14.35 -15.76 14.67
N ARG A 199 -13.50 -16.22 13.74
CA ARG A 199 -13.46 -15.69 12.38
C ARG A 199 -13.23 -16.74 11.29
N TYR A 200 -13.94 -16.60 10.18
CA TYR A 200 -13.53 -17.14 8.88
C TYR A 200 -12.80 -16.09 8.04
N GLU A 201 -11.65 -16.46 7.50
CA GLU A 201 -10.90 -15.67 6.54
C GLU A 201 -10.88 -16.37 5.18
N ILE A 202 -11.35 -15.67 4.16
CA ILE A 202 -11.30 -16.13 2.77
C ILE A 202 -10.11 -15.44 2.09
N THR A 203 -9.08 -16.21 1.76
CA THR A 203 -7.86 -15.70 1.14
C THR A 203 -7.83 -16.06 -0.34
N HIS A 204 -7.61 -15.08 -1.21
CA HIS A 204 -7.40 -15.31 -2.64
C HIS A 204 -6.34 -14.36 -3.18
N SER A 205 -5.63 -14.78 -4.23
CA SER A 205 -4.75 -13.89 -4.98
C SER A 205 -5.58 -12.96 -5.86
N ASP A 206 -5.24 -11.68 -5.86
CA ASP A 206 -5.81 -10.68 -6.74
C ASP A 206 -4.95 -10.54 -8.01
N PRO A 207 -5.53 -10.63 -9.22
CA PRO A 207 -4.79 -10.31 -10.44
C PRO A 207 -4.25 -8.88 -10.39
N VAL A 208 -2.98 -8.72 -10.73
CA VAL A 208 -2.34 -7.42 -10.92
C VAL A 208 -2.20 -7.15 -12.41
N SER A 209 -2.22 -5.86 -12.80
CA SER A 209 -1.99 -5.48 -14.19
C SER A 209 -0.58 -5.86 -14.65
N ASP A 210 -0.37 -6.03 -15.95
CA ASP A 210 0.98 -6.32 -16.50
C ASP A 210 1.98 -5.22 -16.13
N THR A 211 1.53 -3.96 -16.09
CA THR A 211 2.32 -2.81 -15.64
C THR A 211 2.75 -2.95 -14.18
N ASP A 212 1.82 -3.27 -13.28
CA ASP A 212 2.13 -3.45 -11.85
C ASP A 212 3.01 -4.69 -11.64
N ALA A 213 2.79 -5.76 -12.40
CA ALA A 213 3.64 -6.96 -12.37
C ALA A 213 5.08 -6.63 -12.79
N ALA A 214 5.27 -5.84 -13.85
CA ALA A 214 6.60 -5.37 -14.25
C ALA A 214 7.24 -4.49 -13.17
N ALA A 215 6.47 -3.64 -12.50
CA ALA A 215 6.93 -2.82 -11.39
C ALA A 215 7.40 -3.65 -10.19
N VAL A 216 6.67 -4.71 -9.84
CA VAL A 216 7.06 -5.69 -8.81
C VAL A 216 8.39 -6.35 -9.17
N VAL A 217 8.55 -6.80 -10.42
CA VAL A 217 9.81 -7.40 -10.89
C VAL A 217 10.99 -6.42 -10.75
N ARG A 218 10.80 -5.14 -11.14
CA ARG A 218 11.81 -4.09 -10.95
C ARG A 218 12.15 -3.90 -9.46
N TYR A 219 11.15 -3.80 -8.58
CA TYR A 219 11.35 -3.68 -7.13
C TYR A 219 12.15 -4.86 -6.55
N ILE A 220 11.82 -6.10 -6.93
CA ILE A 220 12.55 -7.30 -6.49
C ILE A 220 14.01 -7.22 -6.94
N ARG A 221 14.27 -6.80 -8.19
CA ARG A 221 15.63 -6.66 -8.72
C ARG A 221 16.41 -5.59 -7.96
N ILE A 222 15.83 -4.41 -7.74
CA ILE A 222 16.44 -3.31 -6.94
C ILE A 222 16.80 -3.82 -5.54
N THR A 223 15.87 -4.50 -4.87
CA THR A 223 16.08 -5.00 -3.50
C THR A 223 17.21 -6.04 -3.45
N ARG A 224 17.28 -6.94 -4.43
CA ARG A 224 18.37 -7.91 -4.55
C ARG A 224 19.72 -7.25 -4.82
N LEU A 225 19.79 -6.28 -5.73
CA LEU A 225 21.03 -5.55 -6.03
C LEU A 225 21.57 -4.83 -4.80
N ARG A 226 20.70 -4.18 -4.02
CA ARG A 226 21.11 -3.53 -2.77
C ARG A 226 21.57 -4.51 -1.71
N ALA A 227 20.92 -5.66 -1.58
CA ALA A 227 21.37 -6.72 -0.68
C ALA A 227 22.75 -7.25 -1.08
N ASN A 228 22.99 -7.45 -2.37
CA ASN A 228 24.28 -7.87 -2.89
C ASN A 228 25.36 -6.82 -2.62
N LEU A 229 25.11 -5.54 -2.93
CA LEU A 229 26.03 -4.43 -2.65
C LEU A 229 26.39 -4.33 -1.17
N ALA A 230 25.43 -4.53 -0.27
CA ALA A 230 25.67 -4.50 1.17
C ALA A 230 26.51 -5.69 1.69
N ALA A 231 26.62 -6.77 0.91
CA ALA A 231 27.38 -7.97 1.26
C ALA A 231 28.82 -7.98 0.69
N LEU A 232 29.14 -7.08 -0.24
CA LEU A 232 30.47 -6.98 -0.84
C LEU A 232 31.49 -6.32 0.09
N ASP A 233 32.75 -6.73 -0.01
CA ASP A 233 33.85 -6.00 0.65
C ASP A 233 34.19 -4.74 -0.16
N PRO A 234 34.23 -3.55 0.48
CA PRO A 234 34.39 -2.28 -0.23
C PRO A 234 35.76 -2.13 -0.90
N VAL A 235 36.77 -2.94 -0.54
CA VAL A 235 38.13 -2.88 -1.07
C VAL A 235 38.40 -4.04 -2.02
N ALA A 236 38.08 -5.28 -1.61
CA ALA A 236 38.37 -6.48 -2.40
C ALA A 236 37.43 -6.61 -3.62
N ASP A 237 36.19 -6.13 -3.52
CA ASP A 237 35.16 -6.30 -4.54
C ASP A 237 34.82 -4.99 -5.28
N ALA A 238 35.73 -4.00 -5.28
CA ALA A 238 35.46 -2.64 -5.78
C ALA A 238 34.90 -2.62 -7.22
N ASP A 239 35.50 -3.36 -8.15
CA ASP A 239 35.05 -3.41 -9.55
C ASP A 239 33.66 -4.06 -9.69
N CYS A 240 33.38 -5.09 -8.88
CA CYS A 240 32.08 -5.74 -8.82
C CYS A 240 31.01 -4.78 -8.27
N ALA A 241 31.35 -4.04 -7.21
CA ALA A 241 30.49 -3.04 -6.59
C ALA A 241 30.11 -1.92 -7.57
N VAL A 242 31.07 -1.44 -8.38
CA VAL A 242 30.81 -0.41 -9.41
C VAL A 242 29.80 -0.90 -10.44
N GLY A 243 29.94 -2.13 -10.94
CA GLY A 243 29.00 -2.71 -11.91
C GLY A 243 27.58 -2.84 -11.36
N LEU A 244 27.43 -3.34 -10.14
CA LEU A 244 26.12 -3.47 -9.49
C LEU A 244 25.50 -2.12 -9.13
N ALA A 245 26.30 -1.13 -8.75
CA ALA A 245 25.84 0.23 -8.47
C ALA A 245 25.33 0.93 -9.74
N ALA A 246 25.98 0.72 -10.88
CA ALA A 246 25.51 1.25 -12.16
C ALA A 246 24.17 0.62 -12.59
N GLU A 247 24.01 -0.70 -12.46
CA GLU A 247 22.73 -1.38 -12.73
C GLU A 247 21.62 -0.86 -11.81
N LEU A 248 21.92 -0.69 -10.51
CA LEU A 248 20.99 -0.17 -9.53
C LEU A 248 20.53 1.25 -9.91
N HIS A 249 21.47 2.13 -10.28
CA HIS A 249 21.16 3.51 -10.67
C HIS A 249 20.21 3.57 -11.88
N VAL A 250 20.45 2.72 -12.89
CA VAL A 250 19.56 2.62 -14.07
C VAL A 250 18.15 2.19 -13.65
N LEU A 251 18.01 1.15 -12.82
CA LEU A 251 16.68 0.68 -12.39
C LEU A 251 15.93 1.69 -11.51
N GLU A 252 16.66 2.40 -10.65
CA GLU A 252 16.07 3.48 -9.82
C GLU A 252 15.60 4.66 -10.68
N SER A 253 16.32 4.99 -11.77
CA SER A 253 15.91 6.05 -12.69
C SER A 253 14.58 5.75 -13.42
N TYR A 254 14.28 4.47 -13.69
CA TYR A 254 12.97 4.09 -14.23
C TYR A 254 11.83 4.19 -13.22
N SER A 255 12.16 4.23 -11.92
CA SER A 255 11.18 4.29 -10.84
C SER A 255 10.94 5.72 -10.34
N ARG A 256 11.86 6.66 -10.65
CA ARG A 256 11.79 8.06 -10.20
C ARG A 256 11.89 8.99 -11.41
N ARG A 257 10.98 9.94 -11.52
CA ARG A 257 11.23 11.15 -12.32
C ARG A 257 12.03 12.12 -11.45
N VAL A 258 13.04 12.79 -12.01
CA VAL A 258 13.66 13.93 -11.33
C VAL A 258 12.58 15.01 -11.23
N PRO A 259 12.28 15.57 -10.05
CA PRO A 259 11.42 16.75 -9.98
C PRO A 259 12.09 17.84 -10.82
N SER A 260 11.50 18.18 -11.97
CA SER A 260 11.97 19.33 -12.74
C SER A 260 11.83 20.54 -11.84
N THR A 261 12.97 21.13 -11.44
CA THR A 261 13.01 22.41 -10.74
C THR A 261 12.90 23.59 -11.71
N ASP A 262 12.76 23.31 -13.01
CA ASP A 262 12.56 24.30 -14.06
C ASP A 262 11.08 24.35 -14.46
N ASP A 263 10.29 25.14 -13.73
CA ASP A 263 9.21 25.91 -14.34
C ASP A 263 8.88 27.18 -13.52
N ARG A 264 9.92 27.92 -13.14
CA ARG A 264 9.80 29.25 -12.54
C ARG A 264 10.74 30.25 -13.19
N THR A 265 10.74 30.31 -14.51
CA THR A 265 11.11 31.53 -15.24
C THR A 265 10.41 31.55 -16.58
N VAL A 266 9.94 32.74 -16.97
CA VAL A 266 9.38 33.13 -18.28
C VAL A 266 7.85 33.04 -18.40
N ARG A 267 7.13 33.97 -17.77
CA ARG A 267 6.75 35.26 -18.36
C ARG A 267 6.10 36.19 -17.34
#